data_AF-A0A349L4S3-F1
#
_entry.id   AF-A0A349L4S3-F1
#
_cell.length_a   1.000
_cell.length_b   1.000
_cell.length_c   1.000
_cell.angle_alpha   90.00
_cell.angle_beta   90.00
_cell.angle_gamma   90.00
#
_symmetry.space_group_name_H-M   'P 1'
#
loop_
_entity.id
_entity.type
_entity.pdbx_description
1 polymer ?
#
loop_
_entity_poly.entity_id
_entity_poly.type
_entity_poly.pdbx_seq_one_letter_code
_entity_poly.pdbx_strand_id
1 'polypeptide(L)'
;MNISLTILGMAAITFFIKAVIFVLGDRVAFSPLLKKALGFVPVTVLTAIIVPMILSPHGQGLEFGWHNPQLVAAIVAALVCAVTRHQLATIGVGLTVFFAWQFLLA
;
A
#
# COMPACT_ATOMS: atom_id res chain seq x y z
N MET A 1 5.87 -29.59 14.85
CA MET A 1 4.71 -28.68 14.84
C MET A 1 4.13 -28.70 13.44
N ASN A 2 2.94 -29.27 13.26
CA ASN A 2 2.46 -29.68 11.94
C ASN A 2 1.88 -28.48 11.21
N ILE A 3 2.41 -28.17 10.02
CA ILE A 3 2.01 -27.05 9.16
C ILE A 3 0.49 -27.06 8.89
N SER A 4 -0.11 -28.26 8.85
CA SER A 4 -1.56 -28.46 8.74
C SER A 4 -2.36 -27.81 9.88
N LEU A 5 -1.86 -27.88 11.11
CA LEU A 5 -2.50 -27.26 12.27
C LEU A 5 -2.43 -25.73 12.19
N THR A 6 -1.31 -25.18 11.71
CA THR A 6 -1.12 -23.74 11.52
C THR A 6 -2.05 -23.20 10.43
N ILE A 7 -2.16 -23.88 9.29
CA ILE A 7 -3.06 -23.49 8.21
C ILE A 7 -4.51 -23.51 8.69
N LEU A 8 -4.91 -24.56 9.40
CA LEU A 8 -6.27 -24.68 9.95
C LEU A 8 -6.56 -23.58 10.98
N GLY A 9 -5.59 -23.26 11.84
CA GLY A 9 -5.69 -22.14 12.79
C GLY A 9 -5.82 -20.79 12.09
N MET A 10 -5.00 -20.50 11.09
CA MET A 10 -5.09 -19.24 10.31
C MET A 10 -6.44 -19.13 9.58
N ALA A 11 -6.92 -20.23 9.00
CA ALA A 11 -8.22 -20.27 8.33
C ALA A 11 -9.37 -20.02 9.33
N ALA A 12 -9.35 -20.69 10.48
CA ALA A 12 -10.37 -20.54 11.51
C ALA A 12 -10.43 -19.10 12.06
N ILE A 13 -9.28 -18.51 12.38
CA ILE A 13 -9.21 -17.13 12.89
C ILE A 13 -9.66 -16.12 11.83
N THR A 14 -9.21 -16.27 10.59
CA THR A 14 -9.60 -15.37 9.49
C THR A 14 -11.10 -15.43 9.22
N PHE A 15 -11.65 -16.65 9.19
CA PHE A 15 -13.07 -16.87 9.00
C PHE A 15 -13.87 -16.29 10.17
N PHE A 16 -13.44 -16.54 11.41
CA PHE A 16 -14.09 -16.03 12.61
C PHE A 16 -14.17 -14.50 12.62
N ILE A 17 -13.06 -13.80 12.36
CA ILE A 17 -13.04 -12.33 12.34
C ILE A 17 -13.97 -11.79 11.25
N LYS A 18 -13.93 -12.34 10.03
CA LYS A 18 -14.81 -11.90 8.93
C LYS A 18 -16.28 -12.20 9.21
N ALA A 19 -16.59 -13.40 9.73
CA ALA A 19 -17.95 -13.83 10.04
C ALA A 19 -18.55 -12.97 11.16
N VAL A 20 -17.77 -12.67 12.21
CA VAL A 20 -18.19 -11.77 13.29
C VAL A 20 -18.50 -10.38 12.75
N ILE A 21 -17.63 -9.79 11.92
CA ILE A 21 -17.88 -8.46 11.33
C ILE A 21 -19.10 -8.48 10.41
N PHE A 22 -19.30 -9.53 9.62
CA PHE A 22 -20.43 -9.65 8.69
C PHE A 22 -21.77 -9.80 9.43
N VAL A 23 -21.84 -10.71 10.42
CA VAL A 23 -23.06 -10.94 11.23
C VAL A 23 -23.36 -9.75 12.14
N LEU A 24 -22.33 -9.15 12.74
CA LEU A 24 -22.49 -7.99 13.60
C LEU A 24 -22.79 -6.71 12.79
N GLY A 25 -22.32 -6.61 11.55
CA GLY A 25 -22.61 -5.48 10.66
C GLY A 25 -24.07 -5.37 10.20
N ASP A 26 -24.82 -6.48 10.23
CA ASP A 26 -26.26 -6.51 9.95
C ASP A 26 -27.09 -6.02 11.17
N ARG A 27 -26.58 -6.25 12.39
CA ARG A 27 -27.24 -5.86 13.66
C ARG A 27 -26.76 -4.54 14.26
N VAL A 28 -25.53 -4.13 13.98
CA VAL A 28 -24.93 -2.88 14.48
C VAL A 28 -25.03 -1.85 13.37
N ALA A 29 -26.00 -0.95 13.50
CA ALA A 29 -26.09 0.26 12.68
C ALA A 29 -24.87 1.15 12.96
N PHE A 30 -23.73 0.85 12.32
CA PHE A 30 -22.58 1.73 12.34
C PHE A 30 -23.03 3.13 11.94
N SER A 31 -22.70 4.12 12.78
CA SER A 31 -22.93 5.53 12.47
C SER A 31 -22.40 5.82 11.06
N PRO A 32 -23.12 6.59 10.22
CA PRO A 32 -22.71 6.87 8.85
C PRO A 32 -21.28 7.44 8.77
N LEU A 33 -20.84 8.16 9.82
CA LEU A 33 -19.47 8.64 9.98
C LEU A 33 -18.44 7.50 10.07
N LEU A 34 -18.71 6.46 10.86
CA LEU A 34 -17.79 5.35 11.08
C LEU A 34 -17.69 4.43 9.85
N LYS A 35 -18.81 4.16 9.17
CA LYS A 35 -18.79 3.45 7.87
C LYS A 35 -17.98 4.21 6.83
N LYS A 36 -18.17 5.53 6.75
CA LYS A 36 -17.42 6.39 5.83
C LYS A 36 -15.93 6.40 6.18
N ALA A 37 -15.57 6.54 7.46
CA ALA A 37 -14.18 6.49 7.92
C ALA A 37 -13.51 5.14 7.62
N LEU A 38 -14.18 4.02 7.92
CA LEU A 38 -13.69 2.67 7.62
C LEU A 38 -13.45 2.43 6.12
N GLY A 39 -14.29 3.01 5.25
CA GLY A 39 -14.08 2.95 3.80
C GLY A 39 -12.80 3.63 3.33
N PHE A 40 -12.30 4.63 4.06
CA PHE A 40 -11.03 5.32 3.77
C PHE A 40 -9.80 4.68 4.43
N VAL A 41 -9.98 3.73 5.35
CA VAL A 41 -8.85 3.06 6.01
C VAL A 41 -7.90 2.39 5.01
N PRO A 42 -8.35 1.60 4.02
CA PRO A 42 -7.43 0.89 3.13
C PRO A 42 -6.50 1.83 2.35
N VAL A 43 -7.05 2.90 1.77
CA VAL A 43 -6.27 3.86 0.99
C VAL A 43 -5.33 4.69 1.87
N THR A 44 -5.80 5.09 3.06
CA THR A 44 -5.00 5.87 4.01
C THR A 44 -3.83 5.06 4.55
N VAL A 45 -4.06 3.80 4.93
CA VAL A 45 -3.02 2.90 5.43
C VAL A 45 -2.00 2.59 4.36
N LEU A 46 -2.43 2.28 3.12
CA LEU A 46 -1.53 2.03 2.01
C LEU A 46 -0.64 3.25 1.75
N THR A 47 -1.21 4.45 1.76
CA THR A 47 -0.47 5.71 1.59
C THR A 47 0.51 5.93 2.75
N ALA A 48 0.09 5.70 3.99
CA ALA A 48 0.93 5.83 5.17
C ALA A 48 2.12 4.84 5.20
N ILE A 49 2.02 3.71 4.51
CA ILE A 49 3.11 2.75 4.34
C ILE A 49 4.02 3.15 3.18
N ILE A 50 3.45 3.52 2.03
CA ILE A 50 4.19 3.83 0.80
C ILE A 50 5.01 5.12 0.93
N VAL A 51 4.42 6.18 1.50
CA VAL A 51 5.06 7.49 1.64
C VAL A 51 6.42 7.42 2.38
N PRO A 52 6.54 6.86 3.60
CA PRO A 52 7.83 6.77 4.28
C PRO A 52 8.81 5.84 3.56
N MET A 53 8.33 4.78 2.91
CA MET A 53 9.17 3.87 2.12
C MET A 53 9.87 4.60 0.96
N ILE A 54 9.22 5.63 0.40
CA ILE A 54 9.78 6.46 -0.67
C ILE A 54 10.67 7.57 -0.10
N LEU A 55 10.23 8.27 0.95
CA LEU A 55 10.95 9.43 1.50
C LEU A 55 12.19 9.06 2.33
N SER A 56 12.20 7.90 2.98
CA SER A 56 13.35 7.43 3.77
C SER A 56 13.55 5.92 3.61
N PRO A 57 14.09 5.47 2.46
CA PRO A 57 14.28 4.05 2.19
C PRO A 57 15.24 3.37 3.18
N HIS A 58 16.23 4.11 3.70
CA HIS A 58 17.30 3.58 4.56
C HIS A 58 17.20 4.01 6.03
N GLY A 59 16.16 4.76 6.42
CA GLY A 59 15.91 5.13 7.82
C GLY A 59 16.94 6.07 8.46
N GLN A 60 17.90 6.62 7.71
CA GLN A 60 18.97 7.49 8.23
C GLN A 60 18.72 8.99 8.09
N GLY A 61 17.52 9.40 7.65
CA GLY A 61 17.13 10.81 7.55
C GLY A 61 16.17 11.07 6.40
N LEU A 62 15.73 12.33 6.28
CA LEU A 62 14.98 12.82 5.13
C LEU A 62 15.97 13.07 3.99
N GLU A 63 16.16 12.06 3.13
CA GLU A 63 16.99 12.19 1.93
C GLU A 63 16.22 12.93 0.83
N PHE A 64 16.04 14.23 1.02
CA PHE A 64 15.50 15.16 0.02
C PHE A 64 16.51 15.52 -1.08
N GLY A 65 17.60 14.77 -1.21
CA GLY A 65 18.53 14.93 -2.31
C GLY A 65 17.95 14.31 -3.58
N TRP A 66 18.12 14.97 -4.72
CA TRP A 66 17.89 14.41 -6.08
C TRP A 66 18.66 13.11 -6.36
N HIS A 67 19.53 12.71 -5.43
CA HIS A 67 20.24 11.45 -5.37
C HIS A 67 19.38 10.24 -5.00
N ASN A 68 18.13 10.43 -4.55
CA ASN A 68 17.23 9.32 -4.22
C ASN A 68 16.35 8.93 -5.44
N PRO A 69 16.71 7.88 -6.20
CA PRO A 69 15.94 7.41 -7.37
C PRO A 69 14.50 7.04 -7.03
N GLN A 70 14.25 6.63 -5.80
CA GLN A 70 12.94 6.13 -5.37
C GLN A 70 11.92 7.27 -5.24
N LEU A 71 12.34 8.45 -4.79
CA LEU A 71 11.50 9.65 -4.71
C LEU A 71 11.08 10.14 -6.10
N VAL A 72 12.05 10.23 -7.03
CA VAL A 72 11.80 10.66 -8.41
C VAL A 72 10.91 9.66 -9.13
N ALA A 73 11.20 8.36 -9.02
CA ALA A 73 10.38 7.31 -9.63
C ALA A 73 8.94 7.32 -9.11
N ALA A 74 8.72 7.55 -7.81
CA ALA A 74 7.39 7.62 -7.24
C ALA A 74 6.58 8.83 -7.72
N ILE A 75 7.20 10.01 -7.83
CA ILE A 75 6.55 11.21 -8.36
C ILE A 75 6.16 11.00 -9.84
N VAL A 76 7.08 10.47 -10.64
CA VAL A 76 6.80 10.19 -12.06
C VAL A 76 5.72 9.12 -12.20
N ALA A 77 5.78 8.04 -11.41
CA ALA A 77 4.73 7.02 -11.38
C ALA A 77 3.37 7.62 -10.99
N ALA A 78 3.31 8.50 -9.99
CA ALA A 78 2.06 9.17 -9.59
C ALA A 78 1.49 10.05 -10.71
N LEU A 79 2.34 10.84 -11.39
CA LEU A 79 1.94 11.68 -12.53
C LEU A 79 1.43 10.83 -13.70
N VAL A 80 2.15 9.77 -14.05
CA VAL A 80 1.76 8.85 -15.13
C VAL A 80 0.46 8.12 -14.76
N CYS A 81 0.28 7.73 -13.50
CA CYS A 81 -0.97 7.13 -13.04
C CYS A 81 -2.16 8.08 -13.26
N ALA A 82 -1.98 9.35 -12.88
CA ALA A 82 -3.02 10.37 -13.01
C ALA A 82 -3.42 10.64 -14.46
N VAL A 83 -2.45 10.63 -15.38
CA VAL A 83 -2.70 10.90 -16.81
C VAL A 83 -3.22 9.66 -17.55
N THR A 84 -2.62 8.49 -17.31
CA THR A 84 -2.84 7.31 -18.15
C THR A 84 -4.05 6.49 -17.68
N ARG A 85 -4.43 6.55 -16.39
CA ARG A 85 -5.46 5.68 -15.76
C ARG A 85 -5.27 4.16 -16.00
N HIS A 86 -4.14 3.74 -16.57
CA HIS A 86 -3.78 2.37 -16.90
C HIS A 86 -2.72 1.87 -15.93
N GLN A 87 -3.11 1.04 -14.96
CA GLN A 87 -2.25 0.58 -13.88
C GLN A 87 -0.97 -0.13 -14.36
N LEU A 88 -1.08 -0.91 -15.46
CA LEU A 88 0.07 -1.59 -16.08
C LEU A 88 1.08 -0.59 -16.66
N ALA A 89 0.60 0.48 -17.31
CA ALA A 89 1.47 1.53 -17.84
C ALA A 89 2.19 2.28 -16.72
N THR A 90 1.50 2.54 -15.60
CA THR A 90 2.08 3.15 -14.40
C THR A 90 3.22 2.31 -13.82
N ILE A 91 3.02 0.99 -13.70
CA ILE A 91 4.04 0.07 -13.19
C ILE A 91 5.24 0.03 -14.14
N GLY A 92 4.99 -0.06 -15.45
CA GLY A 92 6.03 -0.09 -16.48
C GLY A 92 6.89 1.17 -16.46
N VAL A 93 6.26 2.35 -16.50
CA VAL A 93 6.98 3.63 -16.49
C VAL A 93 7.72 3.83 -15.18
N GLY A 94 7.10 3.53 -14.04
CA GLY A 94 7.75 3.63 -12.72
C GLY A 94 9.01 2.76 -12.63
N LEU A 95 8.96 1.52 -13.12
CA LEU A 95 10.13 0.63 -13.18
C LEU A 95 11.22 1.16 -14.11
N THR A 96 10.88 1.61 -15.31
CA THR A 96 11.87 2.17 -16.25
C THR A 96 12.56 3.42 -15.69
N VAL A 97 11.81 4.30 -15.02
CA VAL A 97 12.37 5.52 -14.43
C VAL A 97 13.26 5.17 -13.24
N PHE A 98 12.84 4.23 -12.39
CA PHE A 98 13.65 3.75 -11.29
C PHE A 98 14.98 3.15 -11.77
N PHE A 99 14.93 2.25 -12.76
CA PHE A 99 16.13 1.64 -13.34
C PHE A 99 17.02 2.66 -14.04
N ALA A 100 16.44 3.57 -14.83
CA ALA A 100 17.20 4.60 -15.54
C ALA A 100 17.92 5.53 -14.55
N TRP A 101 17.24 5.95 -13.48
CA TRP A 101 17.81 6.83 -12.46
C TRP A 101 18.83 6.11 -11.59
N GLN A 102 18.60 4.84 -11.25
CA GLN A 102 19.58 4.00 -10.55
C GLN A 102 20.84 3.77 -11.40
N PHE A 103 20.71 3.59 -12.72
CA PHE A 103 21.85 3.40 -13.61
C PHE A 103 22.61 4.71 -13.89
N LEU A 104 21.94 5.87 -13.83
CA LEU A 104 22.56 7.19 -13.99
C LEU A 104 23.32 7.68 -12.74
N LEU A 105 22.97 7.17 -11.56
CA LEU A 105 23.59 7.52 -10.27
C LEU A 105 24.55 6.43 -9.74
N ALA A 106 24.63 5.27 -10.38
CA ALA A 106 25.63 4.23 -10.12
C ALA A 106 26.95 4.53 -10.83
#